data_AF-A0A0C4F0J3-F1
#
_entry.id   AF-A0A0C4F0J3-F1
#
_cell.length_a   1.000
_cell.length_b   1.000
_cell.length_c   1.000
_cell.angle_alpha   90.00
_cell.angle_beta   90.00
_cell.angle_gamma   90.00
#
_symmetry.space_group_name_H-M   'P 1'
#
loop_
_entity.id
_entity.type
_entity.pdbx_description
1 polymer ?
#
loop_
_entity_poly.entity_id
_entity_poly.type
_entity_poly.pdbx_seq_one_letter_code
_entity_poly.pdbx_strand_id
1 'polypeptide(L)'
;MSSELLVQTKILLTNENYALWLLPIEAKLHKPKYLNVVNGTVSMPDPEKDKDNFKLYVKYNKDAYVEIVQLLSSEVLAYVSSSLPEADKFNGHKLWQLLKSKFAGDNLTAKTTALKKFLAVKYNLFLSFMPAIRSANQK
;
A
#
# COMPACT_ATOMS: atom_id res chain seq x y z
N MET A 1 21.38 26.21 -21.07
CA MET A 1 21.39 25.07 -20.12
C MET A 1 19.95 24.59 -19.99
N SER A 2 19.54 23.64 -20.82
CA SER A 2 18.24 22.98 -20.66
C SER A 2 18.28 22.20 -19.37
N SER A 3 17.56 22.65 -18.35
CA SER A 3 17.17 21.81 -17.24
C SER A 3 16.31 20.69 -17.83
N GLU A 4 16.95 19.56 -18.10
CA GLU A 4 16.28 18.29 -18.36
C GLU A 4 15.30 18.07 -17.20
N LEU A 5 14.04 18.32 -17.50
CA LEU A 5 12.92 17.89 -16.66
C LEU A 5 12.97 16.36 -16.69
N LEU A 6 13.77 15.78 -15.78
CA LEU A 6 13.57 14.43 -15.31
C LEU A 6 12.18 14.42 -14.71
N VAL A 7 11.16 14.19 -15.55
CA VAL A 7 9.82 13.86 -15.13
C VAL A 7 9.97 12.52 -14.40
N GLN A 8 10.28 12.58 -13.12
CA GLN A 8 10.04 11.47 -12.21
C GLN A 8 8.53 11.24 -12.29
N THR A 9 8.12 10.27 -13.08
CA THR A 9 6.73 9.81 -13.12
C THR A 9 6.39 9.31 -11.72
N LYS A 10 5.82 10.20 -10.91
CA LYS A 10 5.30 9.87 -9.58
C LYS A 10 4.12 8.93 -9.79
N ILE A 11 4.31 7.66 -9.48
CA ILE A 11 3.21 6.69 -9.43
C ILE A 11 2.36 7.06 -8.23
N LEU A 12 1.16 7.56 -8.46
CA LEU A 12 0.18 7.85 -7.42
C LEU A 12 -0.61 6.58 -7.10
N LEU A 13 -0.94 6.36 -5.83
CA LEU A 13 -1.79 5.25 -5.42
C LEU A 13 -3.21 5.45 -5.96
N THR A 14 -3.72 4.43 -6.65
CA THR A 14 -5.11 4.27 -7.09
C THR A 14 -5.65 2.92 -6.59
N ASN A 15 -6.92 2.63 -6.87
CA ASN A 15 -7.53 1.35 -6.50
C ASN A 15 -6.89 0.12 -7.16
N GLU A 16 -6.12 0.29 -8.24
CA GLU A 16 -5.71 -0.81 -9.13
C GLU A 16 -4.19 -1.07 -9.13
N ASN A 17 -3.39 -0.16 -8.56
CA ASN A 17 -1.95 -0.16 -8.78
C ASN A 17 -1.12 -0.36 -7.50
N TYR A 18 -1.71 -0.87 -6.41
CA TYR A 18 -1.02 -0.98 -5.11
C TYR A 18 0.35 -1.63 -5.20
N ALA A 19 0.50 -2.76 -5.91
CA ALA A 19 1.79 -3.43 -6.06
C ALA A 19 2.84 -2.58 -6.81
N LEU A 20 2.41 -1.82 -7.82
CA LEU A 20 3.29 -0.92 -8.58
C LEU A 20 3.62 0.35 -7.80
N TRP A 21 2.68 0.82 -6.97
CA TRP A 21 2.88 1.95 -6.07
C TRP A 21 3.79 1.60 -4.87
N LEU A 22 3.69 0.36 -4.36
CA LEU A 22 4.38 -0.09 -3.17
C LEU A 22 5.92 -0.03 -3.33
N LEU A 23 6.44 -0.54 -4.44
CA LEU A 23 7.89 -0.56 -4.69
C LEU A 23 8.56 0.84 -4.60
N PRO A 24 8.09 1.88 -5.31
CA PRO A 24 8.72 3.19 -5.24
C PRO A 24 8.52 3.89 -3.88
N ILE A 25 7.37 3.73 -3.21
CA ILE A 25 7.19 4.33 -1.88
C ILE A 25 8.08 3.65 -0.83
N GLU A 26 8.20 2.33 -0.84
CA GLU A 26 9.11 1.61 0.07
C GLU A 26 10.56 2.03 -0.14
N ALA A 27 11.01 2.14 -1.39
CA ALA A 27 12.35 2.64 -1.71
C ALA A 27 12.56 4.08 -1.22
N LYS A 28 11.54 4.94 -1.35
CA LYS A 28 11.58 6.32 -0.87
C LYS A 28 11.69 6.39 0.66
N LEU A 29 10.91 5.57 1.38
CA LEU A 29 10.91 5.52 2.84
C LEU A 29 12.10 4.75 3.43
N HIS A 30 12.73 3.86 2.67
CA HIS A 30 13.91 3.12 3.12
C HIS A 30 15.14 4.02 3.25
N LYS A 31 15.41 4.89 2.26
CA LYS A 31 16.54 5.84 2.29
C LYS A 31 16.67 6.60 3.62
N PRO A 32 15.58 7.15 4.19
CA PRO A 32 15.60 7.85 5.46
C PRO A 32 15.22 6.98 6.68
N LYS A 33 15.16 5.65 6.56
CA LYS A 33 14.73 4.69 7.61
C LYS A 33 13.28 4.81 8.10
N TYR A 34 12.47 5.65 7.45
CA TYR A 34 11.05 5.82 7.75
C TYR A 34 10.26 4.53 7.61
N LEU A 35 10.70 3.65 6.69
CA LEU A 35 10.05 2.37 6.41
C LEU A 35 9.90 1.50 7.66
N ASN A 36 10.92 1.43 8.51
CA ASN A 36 10.91 0.61 9.72
C ASN A 36 9.89 1.11 10.75
N VAL A 37 9.68 2.43 10.80
CA VAL A 37 8.69 3.06 11.67
C VAL A 37 7.28 2.78 11.17
N VAL A 38 7.00 3.01 9.89
CA VAL A 38 5.63 2.82 9.36
C VAL A 38 5.23 1.34 9.26
N ASN A 39 6.17 0.43 9.06
CA ASN A 39 5.92 -1.01 9.13
C ASN A 39 5.78 -1.53 10.57
N GLY A 40 6.11 -0.73 11.58
CA GLY A 40 6.10 -1.16 12.99
C GLY A 40 7.20 -2.17 13.33
N THR A 41 8.25 -2.26 12.50
CA THR A 41 9.42 -3.12 12.75
C THR A 41 10.23 -2.61 13.95
N VAL A 42 10.23 -1.29 14.17
CA VAL A 42 10.76 -0.66 15.36
C VAL A 42 9.58 -0.26 16.25
N SER A 43 9.57 -0.76 17.49
CA SER A 43 8.59 -0.35 18.49
C SER A 43 8.82 1.11 18.92
N MET A 44 7.75 1.80 19.29
CA MET A 44 7.84 3.16 19.83
C MET A 44 8.72 3.14 21.10
N PRO A 45 9.80 3.94 21.16
CA PRO A 45 10.64 4.03 22.36
C PRO A 45 9.88 4.62 23.56
N ASP A 46 10.31 4.24 24.76
CA ASP A 46 9.78 4.79 26.01
C ASP A 46 10.27 6.26 26.17
N PRO A 47 9.37 7.24 26.26
CA PRO A 47 9.74 8.65 26.31
C PRO A 47 10.52 9.06 27.57
N GLU A 48 10.44 8.27 28.65
CA GLU A 48 11.16 8.53 29.90
C GLU A 48 12.55 7.88 29.91
N LYS A 49 12.69 6.72 29.27
CA LYS A 49 13.93 5.94 29.26
C LYS A 49 14.83 6.26 28.07
N ASP A 50 14.26 6.65 26.94
CA ASP A 50 14.98 6.87 25.69
C ASP A 50 14.39 8.05 24.89
N LYS A 51 14.54 9.24 25.50
CA LYS A 51 13.97 10.49 25.01
C LYS A 51 14.42 10.87 23.61
N ASP A 52 15.68 10.60 23.26
CA ASP A 52 16.25 10.99 21.97
C ASP A 52 15.76 10.09 20.84
N ASN A 53 15.71 8.77 21.05
CA ASN A 53 15.12 7.89 20.05
C ASN A 53 13.60 8.07 19.95
N PHE A 54 12.90 8.39 21.04
CA PHE A 54 11.48 8.75 20.98
C PHE A 54 11.24 9.96 20.08
N LYS A 55 12.03 11.03 20.24
CA LYS A 55 11.93 12.23 19.37
C LYS A 55 12.20 11.89 17.90
N LEU A 56 13.23 11.07 17.63
CA LEU A 56 13.54 10.62 16.27
C LEU A 56 12.40 9.77 15.68
N TYR A 57 11.85 8.84 16.45
CA TYR A 57 10.70 8.03 16.05
C TYR A 57 9.50 8.90 15.67
N VAL A 58 9.13 9.87 16.53
CA VAL A 58 8.02 10.79 16.26
C VAL A 58 8.27 11.61 15.00
N LYS A 59 9.50 12.10 14.81
CA LYS A 59 9.88 12.84 13.61
C LYS A 59 9.74 11.96 12.36
N TYR A 60 10.35 10.78 12.34
CA TYR A 60 10.29 9.85 11.22
C TYR A 60 8.87 9.42 10.88
N ASN A 61 8.03 9.21 11.90
CA ASN A 61 6.63 8.87 11.69
C ASN A 61 5.86 9.99 10.98
N LYS A 62 6.09 11.26 11.37
CA LYS A 62 5.48 12.43 10.75
C LYS A 62 6.02 12.69 9.35
N ASP A 63 7.34 12.58 9.16
CA ASP A 63 7.97 12.77 7.85
C ASP A 63 7.48 11.70 6.85
N ALA A 64 7.35 10.44 7.30
CA ALA A 64 6.79 9.37 6.49
C ALA A 64 5.35 9.65 6.04
N TYR A 65 4.52 10.22 6.94
CA TYR A 65 3.15 10.62 6.60
C TYR A 65 3.14 11.60 5.42
N VAL A 66 3.98 12.63 5.47
CA VAL A 66 4.08 13.64 4.40
C VAL A 66 4.50 12.99 3.08
N GLU A 67 5.50 12.10 3.13
CA GLU A 67 6.00 11.40 1.94
C GLU A 67 4.96 10.49 1.29
N ILE A 68 4.17 9.78 2.10
CA ILE A 68 3.08 8.91 1.62
C ILE A 68 1.98 9.75 0.99
N VAL A 69 1.52 10.82 1.67
CA VAL A 69 0.41 11.68 1.21
C VAL A 69 0.70 12.30 -0.17
N GLN A 70 1.94 12.70 -0.43
CA GLN A 70 2.35 13.24 -1.74
C GLN A 70 2.24 12.25 -2.91
N LEU A 71 2.10 10.96 -2.62
CA LEU A 71 2.00 9.89 -3.60
C LEU A 71 0.61 9.23 -3.59
N LEU A 72 -0.42 9.94 -3.14
CA LEU A 72 -1.81 9.53 -3.20
C LEU A 72 -2.55 10.29 -4.31
N SER A 73 -3.44 9.61 -5.02
CA SER A 73 -4.39 10.28 -5.93
C SER A 73 -5.47 11.03 -5.15
N SER A 74 -6.19 11.94 -5.82
CA SER A 74 -7.30 12.70 -5.21
C SER A 74 -8.38 11.79 -4.62
N GLU A 75 -8.70 10.69 -5.28
CA GLU A 75 -9.67 9.69 -4.80
C GLU A 75 -9.20 9.04 -3.49
N VAL A 76 -7.93 8.63 -3.45
CA VAL A 76 -7.35 8.01 -2.24
C VAL A 76 -7.21 9.03 -1.11
N LEU A 77 -6.91 10.30 -1.41
CA LEU A 77 -6.91 11.38 -0.42
C LEU A 77 -8.29 11.60 0.19
N ALA A 78 -9.35 11.59 -0.62
CA ALA A 78 -10.73 11.68 -0.12
C ALA A 78 -11.07 10.50 0.81
N TYR A 79 -10.64 9.30 0.45
CA TYR A 79 -10.79 8.12 1.32
C TYR A 79 -10.02 8.24 2.64
N VAL A 80 -8.75 8.65 2.60
CA VAL A 80 -7.94 8.83 3.81
C VAL A 80 -8.58 9.89 4.71
N SER A 81 -9.06 11.00 4.13
CA SER A 81 -9.70 12.07 4.89
C SER A 81 -10.99 11.64 5.59
N SER A 82 -11.71 10.64 5.08
CA SER A 82 -12.95 10.15 5.70
C SER A 82 -12.72 8.95 6.64
N SER A 83 -11.60 8.24 6.49
CA SER A 83 -11.36 6.95 7.17
C SER A 83 -10.28 7.00 8.24
N LEU A 84 -9.35 7.95 8.17
CA LEU A 84 -8.31 8.12 9.19
C LEU A 84 -8.87 8.98 10.34
N PRO A 85 -8.86 8.50 11.60
CA PRO A 85 -9.29 9.30 12.74
C PRO A 85 -8.46 10.58 12.88
N GLU A 86 -9.07 11.68 13.33
CA GLU A 86 -8.35 12.95 13.51
C GLU A 86 -7.19 12.82 14.51
N ALA A 87 -7.31 11.95 15.51
CA ALA A 87 -6.23 11.64 16.46
C ALA A 87 -5.00 10.97 15.81
N ASP A 88 -5.19 10.32 14.66
CA ASP A 88 -4.13 9.65 13.90
C ASP A 88 -3.60 10.52 12.74
N LYS A 89 -4.03 11.78 12.65
CA LYS A 89 -3.51 12.72 11.64
C LYS A 89 -2.01 12.94 11.86
N PHE A 90 -1.27 13.00 10.75
CA PHE A 90 0.20 13.06 10.74
C PHE A 90 0.88 11.81 11.31
N ASN A 91 0.17 10.70 11.51
CA ASN A 91 0.74 9.43 11.93
C ASN A 91 1.01 8.53 10.72
N GLY A 92 2.26 8.46 10.27
CA GLY A 92 2.67 7.69 9.10
C GLY A 92 2.38 6.19 9.23
N HIS A 93 2.60 5.62 10.42
CA HIS A 93 2.30 4.23 10.72
C HIS A 93 0.81 3.91 10.56
N LYS A 94 -0.07 4.73 11.13
CA LYS A 94 -1.53 4.55 11.03
C LYS A 94 -2.03 4.72 9.60
N LEU A 95 -1.53 5.73 8.88
CA LEU A 95 -1.81 5.92 7.47
C LEU A 95 -1.38 4.71 6.64
N TRP A 96 -0.17 4.19 6.88
CA TRP A 96 0.35 3.01 6.18
C TRP A 96 -0.53 1.77 6.41
N GLN A 97 -0.94 1.52 7.65
CA GLN A 97 -1.86 0.41 7.97
C GLN A 97 -3.22 0.56 7.29
N LEU A 98 -3.78 1.77 7.27
CA LEU A 98 -5.05 2.07 6.59
C LEU A 98 -4.95 1.81 5.07
N LEU A 99 -3.89 2.27 4.43
CA LEU A 99 -3.68 2.05 3.00
C LEU A 99 -3.45 0.56 2.71
N LYS A 100 -2.66 -0.11 3.53
CA LYS A 100 -2.40 -1.55 3.38
C LYS A 100 -3.68 -2.36 3.55
N SER A 101 -4.51 -2.07 4.55
CA SER A 101 -5.76 -2.82 4.77
C SER A 101 -6.75 -2.65 3.62
N LYS A 102 -6.83 -1.46 3.01
CA LYS A 102 -7.70 -1.21 1.85
C LYS A 102 -7.15 -1.76 0.54
N PHE A 103 -5.88 -1.47 0.23
CA PHE A 103 -5.33 -1.60 -1.12
C PHE A 103 -4.41 -2.81 -1.29
N ALA A 104 -3.86 -3.36 -0.21
CA ALA A 104 -3.14 -4.64 -0.29
C ALA A 104 -4.09 -5.84 -0.46
N GLY A 105 -5.41 -5.59 -0.51
CA GLY A 105 -6.47 -6.58 -0.45
C GLY A 105 -6.33 -7.75 -1.42
N ASP A 106 -6.32 -8.96 -0.84
CA ASP A 106 -6.25 -10.30 -1.44
C ASP A 106 -5.55 -10.35 -2.80
N ASN A 107 -4.24 -10.54 -2.72
CA ASN A 107 -3.35 -11.03 -3.77
C ASN A 107 -3.93 -10.79 -5.17
N LEU A 108 -3.80 -9.56 -5.67
CA LEU A 108 -4.21 -9.21 -7.05
C LEU A 108 -3.67 -10.25 -8.03
N THR A 109 -2.45 -10.77 -7.81
CA THR A 109 -1.90 -11.88 -8.57
C THR A 109 -2.72 -13.16 -8.46
N ALA A 110 -3.23 -13.54 -7.29
CA ALA A 110 -4.17 -14.65 -7.12
C ALA A 110 -5.50 -14.38 -7.85
N LYS A 111 -6.09 -13.18 -7.73
CA LYS A 111 -7.33 -12.84 -8.44
C LYS A 111 -7.15 -12.85 -9.95
N THR A 112 -6.07 -12.26 -10.47
CA THR A 112 -5.72 -12.32 -11.90
C THR A 112 -5.43 -13.75 -12.35
N THR A 113 -4.81 -14.56 -11.50
CA THR A 113 -4.54 -15.99 -11.79
C THR A 113 -5.84 -16.80 -11.81
N ALA A 114 -6.75 -16.58 -10.85
CA ALA A 114 -8.05 -17.21 -10.79
C ALA A 114 -8.91 -16.81 -12.00
N LEU A 115 -8.92 -15.53 -12.36
CA LEU A 115 -9.61 -15.04 -13.57
C LEU A 115 -9.05 -15.66 -14.85
N LYS A 116 -7.72 -15.72 -15.00
CA LYS A 116 -7.08 -16.39 -16.15
C LYS A 116 -7.48 -17.87 -16.23
N LYS A 117 -7.52 -18.58 -15.09
CA LYS A 117 -7.97 -19.98 -15.02
C LYS A 117 -9.44 -20.11 -15.40
N PHE A 118 -10.30 -19.22 -14.93
CA PHE A 118 -11.72 -19.20 -15.26
C PHE A 118 -11.97 -18.95 -16.75
N LEU A 119 -11.30 -17.95 -17.34
CA LEU A 119 -11.41 -17.63 -18.77
C LEU A 119 -10.82 -18.71 -19.69
N ALA A 120 -9.92 -19.55 -19.19
CA ALA A 120 -9.36 -20.68 -19.93
C ALA A 120 -10.32 -21.89 -20.01
N VAL A 121 -11.40 -21.93 -19.24
CA VAL A 121 -12.39 -23.03 -19.28
C VAL A 121 -13.19 -22.93 -20.57
N LYS A 122 -12.93 -23.84 -21.51
CA LYS A 122 -13.70 -23.95 -22.75
C LYS A 122 -14.94 -24.80 -22.53
N TYR A 123 -16.06 -24.36 -23.08
CA TYR A 123 -17.28 -25.17 -23.12
C TYR A 123 -17.08 -26.36 -24.07
N ASN A 124 -17.34 -27.56 -23.56
CA ASN A 124 -17.34 -28.79 -24.34
C ASN A 124 -18.65 -29.57 -24.18
N LEU A 125 -19.03 -29.87 -22.94
CA LEU A 125 -20.19 -30.66 -22.53
C LEU A 125 -20.64 -30.20 -21.15
N PHE A 126 -21.95 -30.10 -20.94
CA PHE A 126 -22.50 -29.58 -19.69
C PHE A 126 -22.02 -30.34 -18.44
N LEU A 127 -21.97 -31.67 -18.52
CA LEU A 127 -21.54 -32.56 -17.42
C LEU A 127 -20.09 -32.33 -16.98
N SER A 128 -19.19 -31.96 -17.88
CA SER A 128 -17.78 -31.68 -17.60
C SER A 128 -17.51 -30.20 -17.33
N PHE A 129 -18.32 -29.32 -17.92
CA PHE A 129 -18.16 -27.87 -17.80
C PHE A 129 -18.48 -27.37 -16.39
N MET A 130 -19.60 -27.81 -15.80
CA MET A 130 -20.02 -27.34 -14.47
C MET A 130 -19.03 -27.70 -13.34
N PRO A 131 -18.47 -28.92 -13.27
CA PRO A 131 -17.39 -29.24 -12.33
C PRO A 131 -16.11 -28.45 -12.58
N ALA A 132 -15.75 -28.19 -13.84
CA ALA A 132 -14.55 -27.42 -14.20
C ALA A 132 -14.66 -25.95 -13.77
N ILE A 133 -15.84 -25.33 -13.96
CA ILE A 133 -16.14 -23.96 -13.51
C ILE A 133 -16.05 -23.86 -11.97
N ARG A 134 -16.65 -24.81 -11.23
CA ARG A 134 -16.57 -24.82 -9.76
C ARG A 134 -15.13 -24.99 -9.28
N SER A 135 -14.37 -25.88 -9.89
CA SER A 135 -12.96 -26.12 -9.53
C SER A 135 -12.06 -24.91 -9.81
N ALA A 136 -12.35 -24.14 -10.86
CA ALA A 136 -11.64 -22.91 -11.19
C ALA A 136 -11.95 -21.76 -10.21
N ASN A 137 -13.10 -21.81 -9.52
CA ASN A 137 -13.59 -20.75 -8.64
C ASN A 137 -13.34 -20.99 -7.13
N GLN A 138 -12.73 -22.13 -6.74
CA GLN A 138 -12.56 -22.55 -5.34
C GLN A 138 -11.09 -22.56 -4.85
N LYS A 139 -10.19 -21.77 -5.44
CA LYS A 139 -8.77 -21.69 -5.03
C LYS A 139 -8.31 -20.29 -4.73
#